data_AF-A0A1M6DKL8-F1
#
_entry.id   AF-A0A1M6DKL8-F1
#
_cell.length_a   1.000
_cell.length_b   1.000
_cell.length_c   1.000
_cell.angle_alpha   90.00
_cell.angle_beta   90.00
_cell.angle_gamma   90.00
#
_symmetry.space_group_name_H-M   'P 1'
#
loop_
_entity.id
_entity.type
_entity.pdbx_description
1 polymer ?
#
loop_
_entity_poly.entity_id
_entity_poly.type
_entity_poly.pdbx_seq_one_letter_code
_entity_poly.pdbx_strand_id
1 'polypeptide(L)'
;MYSNEPIRYYKNRRTRPDPIVRWLQFSSIMVWFTFLFNVIFILNARPVQQGLFERFFNVSVRTYWDAQSLLTALIISLVQFLISIVSIYLNTKRMKRKYDIRYISHHVSAGLSLLIIIILAVVLTSWNA
;
A
#
# COMPACT_ATOMS: atom_id res chain seq x y z
N MET A 1 42.38 25.60 -23.71
CA MET A 1 43.05 25.27 -22.43
C MET A 1 42.20 24.24 -21.72
N TYR A 2 42.66 23.00 -21.61
CA TYR A 2 42.01 22.01 -20.73
C TYR A 2 42.39 22.34 -19.28
N SER A 3 41.45 22.24 -18.35
CA SER A 3 41.75 22.38 -16.93
C SER A 3 42.52 21.14 -16.48
N ASN A 4 43.76 21.33 -16.03
CA ASN A 4 44.69 20.28 -15.59
C ASN A 4 44.40 19.84 -14.14
N GLU A 5 43.20 20.11 -13.64
CA GLU A 5 42.86 19.76 -12.27
C GLU A 5 42.81 18.24 -12.12
N PRO A 6 43.56 17.66 -11.16
CA PRO A 6 43.52 16.23 -10.95
C PRO A 6 42.10 15.82 -10.56
N ILE A 7 41.57 14.79 -11.23
CA ILE A 7 40.27 14.22 -10.91
C ILE A 7 40.31 13.80 -9.43
N ARG A 8 39.67 14.60 -8.56
CA ARG A 8 39.57 14.30 -7.14
C ARG A 8 38.62 13.12 -6.98
N TYR A 9 39.18 11.91 -6.91
CA TYR A 9 38.44 10.73 -6.50
C TYR A 9 38.02 10.89 -5.04
N TYR A 10 36.84 11.46 -4.82
CA TYR A 10 36.19 11.39 -3.52
C TYR A 10 35.95 9.91 -3.22
N LYS A 11 36.72 9.36 -2.27
CA LYS A 11 36.54 8.00 -1.78
C LYS A 11 35.08 7.87 -1.32
N ASN A 12 34.25 7.22 -2.12
CA ASN A 12 32.87 6.98 -1.80
C ASN A 12 32.82 6.05 -0.58
N ARG A 13 32.75 6.62 0.63
CA ARG A 13 32.70 5.91 1.92
C ARG A 13 31.45 5.01 2.06
N ARG A 14 30.55 5.00 1.07
CA ARG A 14 29.29 4.23 1.07
C ARG A 14 29.48 2.88 0.39
N THR A 15 30.36 2.04 0.92
CA THR A 15 30.56 0.66 0.44
C THR A 15 29.63 -0.34 1.16
N ARG A 16 28.96 0.08 2.24
CA ARG A 16 28.04 -0.79 2.98
C ARG A 16 26.60 -0.60 2.49
N PRO A 17 25.89 -1.68 2.14
CA PRO A 17 24.47 -1.61 1.85
C PRO A 17 23.74 -1.17 3.12
N ASP A 18 23.09 -0.02 3.08
CA ASP A 18 22.29 0.49 4.20
C ASP A 18 20.99 -0.35 4.28
N PRO A 19 20.77 -1.14 5.35
CA PRO A 19 19.59 -1.99 5.47
C PRO A 19 18.29 -1.18 5.38
N ILE A 20 18.30 0.09 5.79
CA ILE A 20 17.13 0.96 5.73
C ILE A 20 16.78 1.31 4.28
N VAL A 21 17.78 1.52 3.42
CA VAL A 21 17.55 1.78 1.99
C VAL A 21 16.97 0.55 1.30
N ARG A 22 17.51 -0.64 1.62
CA ARG A 22 16.97 -1.90 1.13
C ARG A 22 15.53 -2.11 1.60
N TRP A 23 15.24 -1.82 2.87
CA TRP A 23 13.89 -1.86 3.41
C TRP A 23 12.94 -0.92 2.66
N LEU A 24 13.33 0.34 2.45
CA LEU A 24 12.49 1.32 1.75
C LEU A 24 12.18 0.91 0.30
N GLN A 25 13.16 0.35 -0.40
CA GLN A 25 12.96 -0.17 -1.76
C GLN A 25 12.02 -1.37 -1.76
N PHE A 26 12.28 -2.35 -0.89
CA PHE A 26 11.46 -3.55 -0.78
C PHE A 26 10.03 -3.22 -0.35
N SER A 27 9.86 -2.39 0.69
CA SER A 27 8.55 -2.00 1.21
C SER A 27 7.76 -1.17 0.20
N SER A 28 8.42 -0.37 -0.63
CA SER A 28 7.77 0.37 -1.72
C SER A 28 7.09 -0.58 -2.73
N ILE A 29 7.74 -1.69 -3.07
CA ILE A 29 7.18 -2.71 -3.96
C ILE A 29 6.10 -3.51 -3.24
N MET A 30 6.39 -3.94 -2.01
CA MET A 30 5.48 -4.74 -1.18
C MET A 30 4.13 -4.06 -0.98
N VAL A 31 4.11 -2.75 -0.76
CA VAL A 31 2.90 -1.96 -0.57
C VAL A 31 1.94 -2.03 -1.77
N TRP A 32 2.46 -2.04 -3.00
CA TRP A 32 1.63 -2.19 -4.20
C TRP A 32 1.03 -3.59 -4.31
N PHE A 33 1.80 -4.63 -3.95
CA PHE A 33 1.27 -5.99 -3.89
C PHE A 33 0.19 -6.13 -2.83
N THR A 34 0.42 -5.60 -1.63
CA THR A 34 -0.58 -5.60 -0.55
C THR A 34 -1.85 -4.89 -0.99
N PHE A 35 -1.73 -3.76 -1.70
CA PHE A 35 -2.88 -3.04 -2.24
C PHE A 35 -3.66 -3.91 -3.25
N LEU A 36 -2.97 -4.58 -4.18
CA LEU A 36 -3.61 -5.46 -5.16
C LEU A 36 -4.35 -6.61 -4.47
N PHE A 37 -3.75 -7.25 -3.48
CA PHE A 37 -4.41 -8.29 -2.68
C PHE A 37 -5.65 -7.74 -1.96
N ASN A 38 -5.56 -6.54 -1.39
CA ASN A 38 -6.69 -5.90 -0.73
C ASN A 38 -7.88 -5.71 -1.66
N VAL A 39 -7.63 -5.25 -2.89
CA VAL A 39 -8.66 -5.10 -3.93
C VAL A 39 -9.36 -6.42 -4.23
N ILE A 40 -8.62 -7.54 -4.30
CA ILE A 40 -9.22 -8.87 -4.52
C ILE A 40 -10.22 -9.22 -3.41
N PHE A 41 -9.88 -8.99 -2.14
CA PHE A 41 -10.81 -9.25 -1.03
C PHE A 41 -12.05 -8.35 -1.08
N ILE A 42 -11.90 -7.06 -1.41
CA ILE A 42 -13.03 -6.14 -1.56
C ILE A 42 -13.94 -6.59 -2.71
N LEU A 43 -13.37 -7.01 -3.85
CA LEU A 43 -14.14 -7.50 -4.99
C LEU A 43 -14.86 -8.81 -4.69
N ASN A 44 -14.26 -9.71 -3.93
CA ASN A 44 -14.91 -10.94 -3.48
C ASN A 44 -16.01 -10.67 -2.44
N ALA A 45 -15.86 -9.61 -1.65
CA ALA A 45 -16.84 -9.23 -0.64
C ALA A 45 -18.13 -8.65 -1.24
N ARG A 46 -18.06 -8.06 -2.45
CA ARG A 46 -19.19 -7.37 -3.06
C ARG A 46 -20.38 -8.31 -3.29
N PRO A 47 -21.63 -7.81 -3.20
CA PRO A 47 -22.80 -8.60 -3.55
C PRO A 47 -22.75 -8.95 -5.04
N VAL A 48 -23.20 -10.15 -5.38
CA VAL A 48 -23.26 -10.59 -6.77
C VAL A 48 -24.45 -9.88 -7.40
N GLN A 49 -24.20 -9.00 -8.37
CA GLN A 49 -25.26 -8.41 -9.16
C GLN A 49 -25.93 -9.53 -9.96
N GLN A 50 -27.26 -9.62 -9.90
CA GLN A 50 -28.01 -10.54 -10.75
C GLN A 50 -27.75 -10.17 -12.21
N GLY A 51 -27.05 -11.02 -12.94
CA GLY A 51 -26.94 -10.91 -14.37
C GLY A 51 -28.22 -11.36 -15.06
N LEU A 52 -28.23 -11.26 -16.39
CA LEU A 52 -29.39 -11.67 -17.20
C LEU A 52 -29.64 -13.19 -17.07
N PHE A 53 -28.58 -14.00 -17.01
CA PHE A 53 -28.69 -15.46 -16.92
C PHE A 53 -29.24 -15.93 -15.59
N GLU A 54 -28.77 -15.37 -14.48
CA GLU A 54 -29.24 -15.71 -13.14
C GLU A 54 -30.74 -15.41 -12.99
N ARG A 55 -31.22 -14.34 -13.66
CA ARG A 55 -32.63 -13.99 -13.73
C ARG A 55 -33.44 -14.96 -14.60
N PHE A 56 -32.91 -15.41 -15.73
CA PHE A 56 -33.57 -16.40 -16.60
C PHE A 56 -33.67 -17.78 -15.94
N PHE A 57 -32.64 -18.21 -15.21
CA PHE A 57 -32.59 -19.51 -14.55
C PHE A 57 -33.06 -19.49 -13.09
N ASN A 58 -33.55 -18.35 -12.61
CA ASN A 58 -34.07 -18.15 -11.26
C ASN A 58 -33.11 -18.63 -10.15
N VAL A 59 -31.81 -18.38 -10.35
CA VAL A 59 -30.75 -18.78 -9.42
C VAL A 59 -30.66 -17.75 -8.30
N SER A 60 -30.76 -18.20 -7.04
CA SER A 60 -30.57 -17.31 -5.89
C SER A 60 -29.10 -16.89 -5.78
N VAL A 61 -28.86 -15.58 -5.77
CA VAL A 61 -27.51 -15.00 -5.61
C VAL A 61 -27.41 -14.22 -4.32
N ARG A 62 -26.19 -14.10 -3.80
CA ARG A 62 -25.89 -13.34 -2.59
C ARG A 62 -26.10 -11.84 -2.82
N THR A 63 -27.07 -11.27 -2.11
CA THR A 63 -27.41 -9.83 -2.16
C THR A 63 -26.73 -8.99 -1.08
N TYR A 64 -26.05 -9.64 -0.12
CA TYR A 64 -25.34 -8.98 0.98
C TYR A 64 -23.82 -9.00 0.77
N TRP A 65 -23.13 -8.07 1.46
CA TRP A 65 -21.67 -8.06 1.52
C TRP A 65 -21.15 -9.16 2.44
N ASP A 66 -20.12 -9.87 2.01
CA ASP A 66 -19.47 -10.84 2.88
C ASP A 66 -18.62 -10.14 3.95
N ALA A 67 -19.13 -10.14 5.19
CA ALA A 67 -18.51 -9.50 6.33
C ALA A 67 -17.10 -10.05 6.63
N GLN A 68 -16.87 -11.36 6.40
CA GLN A 68 -15.56 -11.97 6.67
C GLN A 68 -14.50 -11.44 5.70
N SER A 69 -14.83 -11.35 4.41
CA SER A 69 -13.94 -10.76 3.40
C SER A 69 -13.72 -9.26 3.63
N LEU A 70 -14.75 -8.50 4.05
CA LEU A 70 -14.59 -7.08 4.41
C LEU A 70 -13.68 -6.87 5.62
N LEU A 71 -13.85 -7.67 6.69
CA LEU A 71 -12.97 -7.62 7.87
C LEU A 71 -11.52 -7.96 7.51
N THR A 72 -11.34 -8.97 6.66
CA THR A 72 -10.01 -9.34 6.16
C THR A 72 -9.37 -8.20 5.37
N ALA A 73 -10.13 -7.56 4.48
CA ALA A 73 -9.68 -6.38 3.74
C ALA A 73 -9.31 -5.22 4.68
N LEU A 74 -10.11 -4.97 5.72
CA LEU A 74 -9.85 -3.92 6.71
C LEU A 74 -8.55 -4.16 7.48
N ILE A 75 -8.30 -5.40 7.92
CA ILE A 75 -7.06 -5.79 8.60
C ILE A 75 -5.85 -5.58 7.66
N ILE A 76 -5.95 -6.01 6.39
CA ILE A 76 -4.89 -5.81 5.40
C ILE A 76 -4.61 -4.32 5.20
N SER A 77 -5.65 -3.48 5.09
CA SER A 77 -5.48 -2.03 4.94
C SER A 77 -4.79 -1.41 6.15
N LEU A 78 -5.13 -1.85 7.37
CA LEU A 78 -4.50 -1.38 8.60
C LEU A 78 -3.02 -1.76 8.67
N VAL A 79 -2.67 -2.99 8.30
CA VAL A 79 -1.28 -3.44 8.19
C VAL A 79 -0.51 -2.61 7.15
N GLN A 80 -1.10 -2.37 5.97
CA GLN A 80 -0.50 -1.53 4.93
C GLN A 80 -0.26 -0.10 5.41
N PHE A 81 -1.21 0.47 6.15
CA PHE A 81 -1.09 1.80 6.74
C PHE A 81 0.09 1.88 7.71
N LEU A 82 0.21 0.90 8.62
CA LEU A 82 1.32 0.82 9.57
C LEU A 82 2.68 0.70 8.87
N ILE A 83 2.80 -0.18 7.87
CA ILE A 83 4.03 -0.32 7.06
C ILE A 83 4.40 1.01 6.38
N SER A 84 3.39 1.72 5.87
CA SER A 84 3.57 3.00 5.20
C SER A 84 4.04 4.07 6.18
N ILE A 85 3.44 4.17 7.38
CA ILE A 85 3.89 5.10 8.44
C ILE A 85 5.33 4.81 8.87
N VAL A 86 5.65 3.54 9.15
CA VAL A 86 7.01 3.14 9.56
C VAL A 86 8.02 3.51 8.47
N SER A 87 7.69 3.27 7.21
CA SER A 87 8.56 3.59 6.08
C SER A 87 8.72 5.11 5.90
N ILE A 88 7.65 5.90 6.04
CA ILE A 88 7.72 7.37 6.03
C ILE A 88 8.60 7.88 7.17
N TYR A 89 8.43 7.35 8.38
CA TYR A 89 9.22 7.74 9.55
C TYR A 89 10.72 7.47 9.34
N LEU A 90 11.07 6.26 8.88
CA LEU A 90 12.45 5.89 8.57
C LEU A 90 13.05 6.75 7.46
N ASN A 91 12.26 7.04 6.41
CA ASN A 91 12.69 7.89 5.31
C ASN A 91 12.94 9.33 5.80
N THR A 92 12.01 9.89 6.57
CA THR A 92 12.10 11.26 7.12
C THR A 92 13.28 11.42 8.07
N LYS A 93 13.53 10.43 8.92
CA LYS A 93 14.69 10.41 9.82
C LYS A 93 16.02 10.44 9.04
N ARG A 94 16.07 9.83 7.85
CA ARG A 94 17.27 9.83 6.98
C ARG A 94 17.45 11.11 6.16
N MET A 95 16.36 11.81 5.80
CA MET A 95 16.39 13.03 4.96
C MET A 95 17.26 14.20 5.48
N LYS A 96 17.93 14.08 6.63
CA LYS A 96 18.96 15.02 7.09
C LYS A 96 20.23 15.05 6.19
N ARG A 97 20.35 14.17 5.18
CA ARG A 97 21.49 14.09 4.26
C ARG A 97 21.14 14.67 2.88
N LYS A 98 21.99 15.55 2.35
CA LYS A 98 21.81 16.36 1.11
C LYS A 98 21.41 15.59 -0.18
N TYR A 99 21.55 14.27 -0.23
CA TYR A 99 21.34 13.45 -1.44
C TYR A 99 20.42 12.23 -1.20
N ASP A 100 19.59 12.23 -0.15
CA ASP A 100 18.64 11.13 0.07
C ASP A 100 17.38 11.28 -0.79
N ILE A 101 16.94 10.17 -1.39
CA ILE A 101 15.79 10.09 -2.31
C ILE A 101 14.50 9.95 -1.50
N ARG A 102 13.46 10.73 -1.85
CA ARG A 102 12.13 10.62 -1.23
C ARG A 102 11.28 9.55 -1.92
N TYR A 103 10.99 8.47 -1.20
CA TYR A 103 10.05 7.44 -1.65
C TYR A 103 8.60 7.93 -1.48
N ILE A 104 8.02 8.47 -2.56
CA ILE A 104 6.66 9.03 -2.58
C ILE A 104 5.60 7.94 -2.42
N SER A 105 5.89 6.71 -2.85
CA SER A 105 4.96 5.58 -2.81
C SER A 105 4.37 5.31 -1.42
N HIS A 106 5.16 5.47 -0.35
CA HIS A 106 4.66 5.28 1.01
C HIS A 106 3.66 6.36 1.43
N HIS A 107 3.84 7.61 0.98
CA HIS A 107 2.88 8.68 1.26
C HIS A 107 1.54 8.44 0.55
N VAL A 108 1.59 8.07 -0.73
CA VAL A 108 0.39 7.73 -1.52
C VAL A 108 -0.33 6.55 -0.89
N SER A 109 0.41 5.50 -0.56
CA SER A 109 -0.16 4.31 0.09
C SER A 109 -0.79 4.63 1.43
N ALA A 110 -0.15 5.43 2.28
CA ALA A 110 -0.70 5.78 3.59
C ALA A 110 -2.07 6.46 3.44
N GLY A 111 -2.18 7.45 2.53
CA GLY A 111 -3.44 8.12 2.24
C GLY A 111 -4.50 7.17 1.68
N LEU A 112 -4.12 6.33 0.71
CA LEU A 112 -5.01 5.37 0.09
C LEU A 112 -5.53 4.31 1.09
N SER A 113 -4.64 3.73 1.89
CA SER A 113 -5.03 2.75 2.92
C SER A 113 -5.93 3.36 3.98
N LEU A 114 -5.70 4.61 4.38
CA LEU A 114 -6.54 5.31 5.34
C LEU A 114 -7.94 5.57 4.78
N LEU A 115 -8.03 5.99 3.52
CA LEU A 115 -9.30 6.16 2.82
C LEU A 115 -10.08 4.83 2.78
N ILE A 116 -9.42 3.73 2.39
CA ILE A 116 -10.04 2.41 2.33
C ILE A 116 -10.53 1.96 3.72
N ILE A 117 -9.74 2.17 4.78
CA ILE A 117 -10.16 1.85 6.16
C ILE A 117 -11.44 2.59 6.52
N ILE A 118 -11.54 3.88 6.21
CA ILE A 118 -12.74 4.69 6.51
C ILE A 118 -13.94 4.14 5.75
N ILE A 119 -13.80 3.87 4.44
CA ILE A 119 -14.89 3.31 3.63
C ILE A 119 -15.34 1.96 4.18
N LEU A 120 -14.40 1.04 4.43
CA LEU A 120 -14.71 -0.29 4.93
C LEU A 120 -15.35 -0.24 6.31
N ALA A 121 -14.89 0.65 7.20
CA ALA A 121 -15.49 0.84 8.52
C ALA A 121 -16.95 1.31 8.41
N VAL A 122 -17.22 2.31 7.56
CA VAL A 122 -18.58 2.81 7.33
C VAL A 122 -19.48 1.70 6.78
N VAL A 123 -19.01 0.97 5.76
CA VAL A 123 -19.76 -0.17 5.18
C VAL A 123 -20.00 -1.26 6.24
N LEU A 124 -19.01 -1.59 7.06
CA LEU A 124 -19.19 -2.63 8.08
C LEU A 124 -20.19 -2.20 9.15
N THR A 125 -20.19 -0.93 9.57
CA THR A 125 -21.13 -0.41 10.57
C THR A 125 -22.55 -0.29 10.04
N SER A 126 -22.74 0.04 8.76
CA SER A 126 -24.08 0.21 8.19
C SER A 126 -24.81 -1.11 7.94
N TRP A 127 -24.08 -2.22 7.85
CA TRP A 127 -24.65 -3.56 7.66
C TRP A 127 -24.79 -4.35 8.97
N ASN A 128 -24.13 -3.93 10.05
CA ASN A 128 -24.24 -4.53 11.38
C ASN A 128 -25.23 -3.78 12.31
N ALA A 129 -25.77 -2.65 11.86
CA ALA A 129 -26.80 -1.86 12.56
C ALA A 129 -28.19 -2.20 12.02
#